data_AF-A0A0N8RY46-F1
#
_entry.id   AF-A0A0N8RY46-F1
#
_cell.length_a   1.000
_cell.length_b   1.000
_cell.length_c   1.000
_cell.angle_alpha   90.00
_cell.angle_beta   90.00
_cell.angle_gamma   90.00
#
_symmetry.space_group_name_H-M   'P 1'
#
loop_
_entity.id
_entity.type
_entity.pdbx_description
1 polymer ?
#
loop_
_entity_poly.entity_id
_entity_poly.type
_entity_poly.pdbx_seq_one_letter_code
_entity_poly.pdbx_strand_id
1 'polypeptide(L)'
;YLCNTCHCRACPSCGKKATDQWIAVQNNRLPDCPWQHLVFTLPDTLWSLFFYNRWLLDALFRLAADNLIYAAKRRGLRVGIFGALHTYGRRLNWHPHVHLSVTAGGLDEQGVWKNLSFHKEALRRRWMWLVRDYLLGQPLSQLTMPPQLAHILCESDWHRLILTAGGQHWHIHLSKKTENGRKTV
;
A
#
# COMPACT_ATOMS: atom_id res chain seq x y z
N TYR A 1 37.79 -14.07 -17.79
CA TYR A 1 36.36 -14.39 -17.99
C TYR A 1 35.65 -13.18 -18.55
N LEU A 2 35.04 -13.27 -19.73
CA LEU A 2 34.09 -12.28 -20.25
C LEU A 2 32.74 -12.52 -19.57
N CYS A 3 32.31 -11.61 -18.71
CA CYS A 3 30.98 -11.67 -18.08
C CYS A 3 29.93 -11.14 -19.07
N ASN A 4 29.20 -12.05 -19.72
CA ASN A 4 28.05 -11.68 -20.54
C ASN A 4 26.83 -11.43 -19.64
N THR A 5 26.43 -10.16 -19.46
CA THR A 5 25.19 -9.81 -18.74
C THR A 5 24.05 -9.60 -19.72
N CYS A 6 22.92 -10.29 -19.53
CA CYS A 6 21.74 -10.16 -20.38
C CYS A 6 20.86 -8.94 -20.02
N HIS A 7 21.12 -8.27 -18.89
CA HIS A 7 20.37 -7.12 -18.36
C HIS A 7 18.85 -7.33 -18.17
N CYS A 8 18.36 -8.55 -18.33
CA CYS A 8 16.96 -8.89 -18.13
C CYS A 8 16.63 -8.96 -16.62
N ARG A 9 15.56 -8.27 -16.20
CA ARG A 9 15.07 -8.30 -14.80
C ARG A 9 14.60 -9.68 -14.36
N ALA A 10 14.12 -10.50 -15.29
CA ALA A 10 13.69 -11.88 -15.01
C ALA A 10 14.87 -12.87 -14.88
N CYS A 11 16.09 -12.48 -15.31
CA CYS A 11 17.26 -13.32 -15.12
C CYS A 11 17.61 -13.37 -13.62
N PRO A 12 17.74 -14.56 -13.00
CA PRO A 12 18.07 -14.67 -11.58
C PRO A 12 19.39 -13.98 -11.20
N SER A 13 20.38 -13.95 -12.11
CA SER A 13 21.66 -13.29 -11.87
C SER A 13 21.60 -11.78 -12.09
N CYS A 14 21.17 -11.33 -13.28
CA CYS A 14 21.12 -9.90 -13.61
C CYS A 14 20.07 -9.16 -12.77
N GLY A 15 18.90 -9.78 -12.57
CA GLY A 15 17.83 -9.26 -11.71
C GLY A 15 18.26 -9.15 -10.26
N LYS A 16 18.90 -10.18 -9.69
CA LYS A 16 19.42 -10.11 -8.31
C LYS A 16 20.44 -8.99 -8.14
N LYS A 17 21.42 -8.89 -9.04
CA LYS A 17 22.42 -7.81 -9.00
C LYS A 17 21.78 -6.43 -9.06
N ALA A 18 20.82 -6.22 -9.97
CA ALA A 18 20.11 -4.94 -10.07
C ALA A 18 19.29 -4.64 -8.80
N THR A 19 18.62 -5.63 -8.23
CA THR A 19 17.90 -5.51 -6.96
C THR A 19 18.84 -5.15 -5.81
N ASP A 20 20.00 -5.80 -5.70
CA ASP A 20 20.98 -5.52 -4.64
C ASP A 20 21.54 -4.10 -4.74
N GLN A 21 21.88 -3.66 -5.95
CA GLN A 21 22.33 -2.29 -6.20
C GLN A 21 21.24 -1.27 -5.81
N TRP A 22 19.99 -1.54 -6.17
CA TRP A 22 18.86 -0.68 -5.80
C TRP A 22 18.65 -0.64 -4.28
N ILE A 23 18.73 -1.79 -3.58
CA ILE A 23 18.64 -1.89 -2.12
C ILE A 23 19.75 -1.07 -1.45
N ALA A 24 20.99 -1.17 -1.93
CA ALA A 24 22.11 -0.40 -1.39
C ALA A 24 21.87 1.12 -1.51
N VAL A 25 21.36 1.57 -2.67
CA VAL A 25 21.00 2.99 -2.87
C VAL A 25 19.88 3.42 -1.92
N GLN A 26 18.84 2.60 -1.74
CA GLN A 26 17.75 2.95 -0.82
C GLN A 26 18.25 2.99 0.64
N ASN A 27 19.03 2.01 1.08
CA ASN A 27 19.58 1.95 2.43
C ASN A 27 20.47 3.15 2.77
N ASN A 28 21.09 3.79 1.78
CA ASN A 28 21.86 5.03 1.98
C ASN A 28 20.99 6.29 2.01
N ARG A 29 19.73 6.22 1.56
CA ARG A 29 18.77 7.34 1.59
C ARG A 29 17.86 7.30 2.81
N LEU A 30 17.61 6.11 3.37
CA LEU A 30 16.73 5.96 4.51
C LEU A 30 17.40 6.50 5.78
N PRO A 31 16.73 7.36 6.57
CA PRO A 31 17.26 7.81 7.85
C PRO A 31 17.47 6.63 8.83
N ASP A 32 18.55 6.74 9.62
CA ASP A 32 18.84 5.81 10.71
C ASP A 32 17.98 6.15 11.93
N CYS A 33 16.77 5.58 11.93
CA CYS A 33 15.77 5.76 12.98
C CYS A 33 14.89 4.52 13.04
N PRO A 34 14.07 4.34 14.08
CA PRO A 34 13.15 3.21 14.13
C PRO A 34 12.12 3.24 12.99
N TRP A 35 11.79 2.09 12.42
CA TRP A 35 10.79 1.91 11.35
C TRP A 35 9.73 0.88 11.73
N GLN A 36 8.57 0.97 11.10
CA GLN A 36 7.50 -0.01 11.23
C GLN A 36 6.96 -0.39 9.86
N HIS A 37 6.77 -1.69 9.61
CA HIS A 37 6.19 -2.21 8.38
C HIS A 37 4.68 -2.39 8.53
N LEU A 38 3.94 -2.02 7.50
CA LEU A 38 2.49 -2.17 7.41
C LEU A 38 2.10 -2.79 6.07
N VAL A 39 1.06 -3.63 6.11
CA VAL A 39 0.44 -4.17 4.90
C VAL A 39 -1.03 -3.76 4.90
N PHE A 40 -1.45 -3.03 3.87
CA PHE A 40 -2.84 -2.66 3.61
C PHE A 40 -3.43 -3.62 2.60
N THR A 41 -4.53 -4.27 2.96
CA THR A 41 -5.18 -5.27 2.12
C THR A 41 -6.62 -4.86 1.82
N LEU A 42 -7.06 -5.12 0.59
CA LEU A 42 -8.46 -4.99 0.20
C LEU A 42 -9.26 -6.23 0.58
N PRO A 43 -10.57 -6.09 0.90
CA PRO A 43 -11.45 -7.26 0.97
C PRO A 43 -11.54 -7.94 -0.40
N ASP A 44 -11.67 -9.26 -0.38
CA ASP A 44 -11.76 -10.13 -1.56
C ASP A 44 -12.92 -9.79 -2.49
N THR A 45 -14.04 -9.35 -1.92
CA THR A 45 -15.21 -8.81 -2.64
C THR A 45 -14.87 -7.68 -3.61
N LEU A 46 -13.77 -6.95 -3.41
CA LEU A 46 -13.31 -5.88 -4.31
C LEU A 46 -12.20 -6.35 -5.26
N TRP A 47 -11.60 -7.52 -5.07
CA TRP A 47 -10.43 -7.91 -5.86
C TRP A 47 -10.72 -8.01 -7.36
N SER A 48 -11.86 -8.58 -7.75
CA SER A 48 -12.24 -8.67 -9.16
C SER A 48 -12.37 -7.28 -9.79
N LEU A 49 -12.96 -6.32 -9.09
CA LEU A 49 -13.05 -4.94 -9.57
C LEU A 49 -11.68 -4.36 -9.91
N PHE A 50 -10.69 -4.52 -9.03
CA PHE A 50 -9.31 -4.07 -9.27
C PHE A 50 -8.56 -4.88 -10.33
N PHE A 51 -8.96 -6.13 -10.57
CA PHE A 51 -8.40 -6.96 -11.64
C PHE A 51 -8.78 -6.41 -13.02
N TYR A 52 -10.07 -6.14 -13.22
CA TYR A 52 -10.60 -5.60 -14.48
C TYR A 52 -10.28 -4.11 -14.66
N ASN A 53 -10.09 -3.36 -13.57
CA ASN A 53 -9.77 -1.94 -13.58
C ASN A 53 -8.39 -1.66 -12.98
N ARG A 54 -7.34 -2.17 -13.64
CA ARG A 54 -5.95 -2.07 -13.12
C ARG A 54 -5.47 -0.64 -12.87
N TRP A 55 -6.07 0.36 -13.52
CA TRP A 55 -5.77 1.77 -13.28
C TRP A 55 -6.13 2.22 -11.85
N LEU A 56 -7.05 1.55 -11.16
CA LEU A 56 -7.37 1.81 -9.75
C LEU A 56 -6.23 1.46 -8.79
N LEU A 57 -5.27 0.63 -9.23
CA LEU A 57 -4.15 0.19 -8.39
C LEU A 57 -3.25 1.34 -7.92
N ASP A 58 -3.09 2.37 -8.74
CA ASP A 58 -2.32 3.57 -8.37
C ASP A 58 -2.94 4.27 -7.15
N ALA A 59 -4.27 4.36 -7.14
CA ALA A 59 -5.00 4.94 -6.02
C ALA A 59 -4.80 4.15 -4.72
N LEU A 60 -4.69 2.81 -4.76
CA LEU A 60 -4.46 2.02 -3.53
C LEU A 60 -3.18 2.43 -2.83
N PHE A 61 -2.09 2.62 -3.58
CA PHE A 61 -0.82 3.02 -3.02
C PHE A 61 -0.93 4.41 -2.39
N ARG A 62 -1.51 5.36 -3.14
CA ARG A 62 -1.71 6.74 -2.67
C ARG A 62 -2.56 6.78 -1.40
N LEU A 63 -3.70 6.11 -1.38
CA LEU A 63 -4.62 6.09 -0.22
C LEU A 63 -3.97 5.45 1.02
N ALA A 64 -3.17 4.39 0.84
CA ALA A 64 -2.43 3.77 1.93
C ALA A 64 -1.37 4.73 2.52
N ALA A 65 -0.62 5.43 1.67
CA ALA A 65 0.36 6.43 2.10
C ALA A 65 -0.31 7.63 2.79
N ASP A 66 -1.39 8.15 2.19
CA ASP A 66 -2.18 9.27 2.74
C ASP A 66 -2.74 8.94 4.13
N ASN A 67 -3.07 7.68 4.41
CA ASN A 67 -3.52 7.24 5.72
C ASN A 67 -2.44 7.46 6.80
N LEU A 68 -1.19 7.08 6.49
CA LEU A 68 -0.04 7.27 7.39
C LEU A 68 0.35 8.74 7.52
N ILE A 69 0.40 9.47 6.40
CA ILE A 69 0.69 10.91 6.37
C ILE A 69 -0.33 11.68 7.21
N TYR A 70 -1.62 11.35 7.06
CA TYR A 70 -2.68 11.97 7.85
C TYR A 70 -2.48 11.72 9.36
N ALA A 71 -2.20 10.48 9.76
CA ALA A 71 -1.96 10.14 11.15
C ALA A 71 -0.75 10.90 11.74
N ALA A 72 0.32 11.08 10.96
CA ALA A 72 1.49 11.86 11.36
C ALA A 72 1.20 13.36 11.45
N LYS A 73 0.52 13.93 10.45
CA LYS A 73 0.12 15.35 10.42
C LYS A 73 -0.78 15.73 11.60
N ARG A 74 -1.67 14.83 12.03
CA ARG A 74 -2.50 15.00 13.25
C ARG A 74 -1.66 15.15 14.53
N ARG A 75 -0.37 14.83 14.49
CA ARG A 75 0.60 15.01 15.58
C ARG A 75 1.63 16.11 15.28
N GLY A 76 1.46 16.86 14.19
CA GLY A 76 2.42 17.88 13.76
C GLY A 76 3.73 17.30 13.23
N LEU A 77 3.75 16.04 12.77
CA LEU A 77 4.97 15.35 12.37
C LEU A 77 5.04 15.09 10.86
N ARG A 78 6.24 15.22 10.32
CA ARG A 78 6.63 14.75 8.98
C ARG A 78 7.38 13.43 9.09
N VAL A 79 6.81 12.37 8.52
CA VAL A 79 7.36 11.00 8.51
C VAL A 79 8.01 10.65 7.18
N GLY A 80 8.95 9.70 7.20
CA GLY A 80 9.46 9.04 6.00
C GLY A 80 8.63 7.80 5.68
N ILE A 81 8.30 7.59 4.40
CA ILE A 81 7.57 6.41 3.92
C ILE A 81 8.28 5.86 2.68
N PHE A 82 8.43 4.55 2.60
CA PHE A 82 8.71 3.84 1.35
C PHE A 82 7.80 2.63 1.25
N GLY A 83 7.57 2.12 0.04
CA GLY A 83 6.67 0.99 -0.11
C GLY A 83 6.61 0.42 -1.51
N ALA A 84 5.85 -0.67 -1.62
CA ALA A 84 5.56 -1.35 -2.87
C ALA A 84 4.10 -1.79 -2.94
N LEU A 85 3.51 -1.70 -4.13
CA LEU A 85 2.24 -2.36 -4.44
C LEU A 85 2.54 -3.77 -4.96
N HIS A 86 1.90 -4.77 -4.37
CA HIS A 86 1.93 -6.15 -4.85
C HIS A 86 0.55 -6.55 -5.35
N THR A 87 0.47 -7.23 -6.49
CA THR A 87 -0.79 -7.67 -7.08
C THR A 87 -1.10 -9.15 -6.88
N TYR A 88 -0.10 -9.94 -6.45
CA TYR A 88 -0.23 -11.38 -6.25
C TYR A 88 0.21 -11.78 -4.85
N GLY A 89 -0.52 -12.72 -4.26
CA GLY A 89 -0.15 -13.34 -2.99
C GLY A 89 0.93 -14.41 -3.18
N ARG A 90 1.37 -15.02 -2.07
CA ARG A 90 2.39 -16.08 -2.07
C ARG A 90 2.02 -17.29 -2.94
N ARG A 91 0.72 -17.57 -3.10
CA ARG A 91 0.20 -18.67 -3.95
C ARG A 91 -0.04 -18.23 -5.40
N LEU A 92 0.46 -17.06 -5.81
CA LEU A 92 0.24 -16.45 -7.12
C LEU A 92 -1.25 -16.21 -7.45
N ASN A 93 -2.10 -16.17 -6.43
CA ASN A 93 -3.49 -15.75 -6.57
C ASN A 93 -3.55 -14.22 -6.63
N TRP A 94 -4.50 -13.68 -7.41
CA TRP A 94 -4.77 -12.25 -7.44
C TRP A 94 -5.11 -11.76 -6.03
N HIS A 95 -4.29 -10.85 -5.51
CA HIS A 95 -4.37 -10.35 -4.14
C HIS A 95 -3.68 -8.98 -4.09
N PRO A 96 -4.35 -7.90 -4.52
CA PRO A 96 -3.77 -6.56 -4.46
C PRO A 96 -3.61 -6.10 -3.00
N HIS A 97 -2.37 -5.78 -2.61
CA HIS A 97 -2.02 -5.29 -1.28
C HIS A 97 -0.82 -4.33 -1.36
N VAL A 98 -0.79 -3.37 -0.43
CA VAL A 98 0.26 -2.35 -0.36
C VAL A 98 1.13 -2.58 0.86
N HIS A 99 2.42 -2.78 0.63
CA HIS A 99 3.45 -2.79 1.67
C HIS A 99 3.99 -1.37 1.86
N LEU A 100 3.85 -0.81 3.05
CA LEU A 100 4.43 0.47 3.43
C LEU A 100 5.32 0.29 4.66
N SER A 101 6.54 0.76 4.57
CA SER A 101 7.42 0.97 5.71
C SER A 101 7.43 2.45 6.03
N VAL A 102 7.19 2.78 7.30
CA VAL A 102 7.12 4.17 7.79
C VAL A 102 8.05 4.36 8.98
N THR A 103 8.65 5.53 9.09
CA THR A 103 9.42 5.90 10.27
C THR A 103 8.52 5.87 11.52
N ALA A 104 8.97 5.24 12.60
CA ALA A 104 8.26 5.16 13.87
C ALA A 104 8.42 6.45 14.72
N GLY A 105 8.52 7.57 14.03
CA GLY A 105 8.72 8.93 14.50
C GLY A 105 8.84 9.86 13.29
N GLY A 106 8.90 11.16 13.54
CA GLY A 106 8.99 12.16 12.49
C GLY A 106 9.54 13.47 13.03
N LEU A 107 9.80 14.41 12.12
CA LEU A 107 10.24 15.76 12.46
C LEU A 107 9.04 16.67 12.67
N ASP A 108 9.04 17.46 13.73
CA ASP A 108 8.12 18.59 13.88
C ASP A 108 8.53 19.78 12.99
N GLU A 109 7.79 20.88 13.08
CA GLU A 109 8.04 22.10 12.30
C GLU A 109 9.40 22.74 12.59
N GLN A 110 9.95 22.50 13.80
CA GLN A 110 11.26 22.98 14.22
C GLN A 110 12.38 22.00 13.82
N GLY A 111 12.06 20.91 13.14
CA GLY A 111 13.03 19.89 12.75
C GLY A 111 13.48 18.99 13.89
N VAL A 112 12.75 18.95 15.01
CA VAL A 112 13.06 18.08 16.15
C VAL A 112 12.36 16.74 15.98
N TRP A 113 13.10 15.66 16.20
CA TRP A 113 12.56 14.31 16.13
C TRP A 113 11.61 14.02 17.30
N LYS A 114 10.44 13.46 16.98
CA LYS A 114 9.45 12.94 17.94
C LYS A 114 9.04 11.53 17.58
N ASN A 115 8.92 10.67 18.59
CA ASN A 115 8.46 9.30 18.41
C ASN A 115 6.97 9.26 18.05
N LEU A 116 6.59 8.32 17.18
CA LEU A 116 5.23 8.11 16.72
C LEU A 116 4.84 6.64 16.83
N SER A 117 3.59 6.39 17.17
CA SER A 117 2.98 5.07 17.09
C SER A 117 1.68 5.16 16.31
N PHE A 118 1.39 4.11 15.54
CA PHE A 118 0.19 4.02 14.75
C PHE A 118 -0.81 3.09 15.43
N HIS A 119 -2.06 3.54 15.55
CA HIS A 119 -3.15 2.73 16.09
C HIS A 119 -3.79 1.93 14.96
N LYS A 120 -3.63 0.60 14.98
CA LYS A 120 -4.13 -0.33 13.95
C LYS A 120 -5.61 -0.10 13.60
N GLU A 121 -6.49 -0.01 14.60
CA GLU A 121 -7.93 0.16 14.37
C GLU A 121 -8.30 1.54 13.80
N ALA A 122 -7.53 2.58 14.13
CA ALA A 122 -7.72 3.91 13.54
C ALA A 122 -7.31 3.91 12.06
N LEU A 123 -6.14 3.32 11.75
CA LEU A 123 -5.68 3.16 10.37
C LEU A 123 -6.66 2.31 9.56
N ARG A 124 -7.17 1.21 10.13
CA ARG A 124 -8.11 0.29 9.47
C ARG A 124 -9.40 0.97 9.07
N ARG A 125 -10.00 1.73 10.01
CA ARG A 125 -11.22 2.51 9.75
C ARG A 125 -11.00 3.57 8.67
N ARG A 126 -9.88 4.30 8.74
CA ARG A 126 -9.53 5.30 7.71
C ARG A 126 -9.25 4.67 6.35
N TRP A 127 -8.60 3.51 6.32
CA TRP A 127 -8.32 2.76 5.09
C TRP A 127 -9.61 2.37 4.37
N MET A 128 -10.54 1.75 5.11
CA MET A 128 -11.88 1.43 4.61
C MET A 128 -12.59 2.67 4.06
N TRP A 129 -12.58 3.77 4.82
CA TRP A 129 -13.23 5.00 4.40
C TRP A 129 -12.60 5.57 3.12
N LEU A 130 -11.27 5.69 3.06
CA LEU A 130 -10.54 6.22 1.90
C LEU A 130 -10.81 5.43 0.63
N VAL A 131 -10.80 4.09 0.70
CA VAL A 131 -11.07 3.25 -0.46
C VAL A 131 -12.53 3.39 -0.91
N ARG A 132 -13.48 3.39 0.03
CA ARG A 132 -14.90 3.56 -0.31
C ARG A 132 -15.17 4.92 -0.94
N ASP A 133 -14.68 5.98 -0.32
CA ASP A 133 -14.82 7.35 -0.80
C ASP A 133 -14.24 7.50 -2.21
N TYR A 134 -13.04 6.97 -2.45
CA TYR A 134 -12.42 6.99 -3.77
C TYR A 134 -13.24 6.25 -4.83
N LEU A 135 -13.75 5.05 -4.51
CA LEU A 135 -14.56 4.24 -5.42
C LEU A 135 -15.92 4.86 -5.71
N LEU A 136 -16.58 5.43 -4.70
CA LEU A 136 -17.85 6.16 -4.87
C LEU A 136 -17.67 7.43 -5.73
N GLY A 137 -16.47 8.00 -5.77
CA GLY A 137 -16.14 9.12 -6.64
C GLY A 137 -15.85 8.74 -8.10
N GLN A 138 -15.80 7.45 -8.45
CA GLN A 138 -15.56 7.02 -9.84
C GLN A 138 -16.88 6.91 -10.60
N PRO A 139 -17.01 7.50 -11.80
CA PRO A 139 -18.20 7.32 -12.64
C PRO A 139 -18.38 5.84 -13.03
N LEU A 140 -19.60 5.32 -12.92
CA LEU A 140 -19.89 3.92 -13.29
C LEU A 140 -19.51 3.62 -14.75
N SER A 141 -19.67 4.59 -15.64
CA SER A 141 -19.32 4.49 -17.07
C SER A 141 -17.83 4.28 -17.35
N GLN A 142 -16.95 4.63 -16.41
CA GLN A 142 -15.51 4.43 -16.52
C GLN A 142 -15.06 3.04 -16.02
N LEU A 143 -15.93 2.35 -15.28
CA LEU A 143 -15.61 1.07 -14.66
C LEU A 143 -15.97 -0.09 -15.61
N THR A 144 -15.00 -0.97 -15.85
CA THR A 144 -15.25 -2.27 -16.46
C THR A 144 -15.79 -3.21 -15.39
N MET A 145 -17.09 -3.54 -15.46
CA MET A 145 -17.72 -4.43 -14.49
C MET A 145 -17.24 -5.89 -14.67
N PRO A 146 -16.70 -6.52 -13.62
CA PRO A 146 -16.41 -7.95 -13.64
C PRO A 146 -17.68 -8.77 -13.89
N PRO A 147 -17.60 -9.96 -14.52
CA PRO A 147 -18.77 -10.83 -14.73
C PRO A 147 -19.57 -11.13 -13.45
N GLN A 148 -18.88 -11.26 -12.31
CA GLN A 148 -19.50 -11.50 -11.00
C GLN A 148 -20.32 -10.30 -10.49
N LEU A 149 -20.07 -9.11 -11.02
CA LEU A 149 -20.73 -7.85 -10.68
C LEU A 149 -21.61 -7.33 -11.83
N ALA A 150 -21.94 -8.17 -12.83
CA ALA A 150 -22.78 -7.77 -13.96
C ALA A 150 -24.21 -7.34 -13.57
N HIS A 151 -24.65 -7.66 -12.35
CA HIS A 151 -25.93 -7.23 -11.79
C HIS A 151 -25.94 -5.76 -11.32
N ILE A 152 -24.79 -5.09 -11.30
CA ILE A 152 -24.68 -3.67 -10.95
C ILE A 152 -25.01 -2.84 -12.19
N LEU A 153 -26.22 -2.29 -12.24
CA LEU A 153 -26.74 -1.60 -13.43
C LEU A 153 -26.90 -0.08 -13.24
N CYS A 154 -26.94 0.38 -11.98
CA CYS A 154 -27.11 1.79 -11.66
C CYS A 154 -26.27 2.23 -10.45
N GLU A 155 -26.21 3.54 -10.23
CA GLU A 155 -25.48 4.16 -9.11
C GLU A 155 -25.95 3.66 -7.74
N SER A 156 -27.24 3.37 -7.58
CA SER A 156 -27.75 2.85 -6.29
C SER A 156 -27.22 1.45 -5.98
N ASP A 157 -27.08 0.58 -7.00
CA ASP A 157 -26.47 -0.74 -6.85
C ASP A 157 -24.99 -0.62 -6.52
N TRP A 158 -24.30 0.28 -7.21
CA TRP A 158 -22.89 0.58 -6.99
C TRP A 158 -22.62 1.07 -5.56
N HIS A 159 -23.39 2.06 -5.11
CA HIS A 159 -23.27 2.60 -3.75
C HIS A 159 -23.48 1.51 -2.70
N ARG A 160 -24.51 0.68 -2.87
CA ARG A 160 -24.79 -0.44 -1.98
C ARG A 160 -23.64 -1.45 -1.95
N LEU A 161 -23.09 -1.83 -3.10
CA LEU A 161 -21.93 -2.72 -3.18
C LEU A 161 -20.75 -2.12 -2.40
N ILE A 162 -20.34 -0.89 -2.68
CA ILE A 162 -19.13 -0.29 -2.08
C ILE A 162 -19.29 -0.08 -0.57
N LEU A 163 -20.46 0.35 -0.11
CA LEU A 163 -20.74 0.58 1.32
C LEU A 163 -20.84 -0.72 2.11
N THR A 164 -21.20 -1.83 1.49
CA THR A 164 -21.28 -3.15 2.15
C THR A 164 -20.03 -4.00 1.94
N ALA A 165 -19.22 -3.69 0.92
CA ALA A 165 -18.03 -4.44 0.54
C ALA A 165 -17.08 -4.64 1.73
N GLY A 166 -16.59 -5.88 1.83
CA GLY A 166 -15.69 -6.35 2.87
C GLY A 166 -16.31 -6.57 4.24
N GLY A 167 -17.47 -6.02 4.59
CA GLY A 167 -18.00 -6.14 5.96
C GLY A 167 -16.95 -5.80 7.03
N GLN A 168 -16.58 -6.77 7.87
CA GLN A 168 -15.51 -6.65 8.87
C GLN A 168 -14.09 -6.98 8.35
N HIS A 169 -13.96 -7.50 7.12
CA HIS A 169 -12.74 -8.04 6.52
C HIS A 169 -11.84 -6.97 5.90
N TRP A 170 -11.70 -5.84 6.58
CA TRP A 170 -10.71 -4.83 6.26
C TRP A 170 -9.48 -5.09 7.11
N HIS A 171 -8.37 -5.49 6.49
CA HIS A 171 -7.18 -5.92 7.22
C HIS A 171 -6.01 -4.95 7.00
N ILE A 172 -5.38 -4.56 8.11
CA ILE A 172 -4.05 -3.97 8.11
C ILE A 172 -3.18 -4.81 9.03
N HIS A 173 -2.06 -5.29 8.52
CA HIS A 173 -1.01 -5.89 9.32
C HIS A 173 -0.04 -4.80 9.78
N LEU A 174 0.30 -4.78 11.07
CA LEU A 174 1.35 -3.92 11.63
C LEU A 174 2.42 -4.83 12.22
N SER A 175 3.65 -4.74 11.71
CA SER A 175 4.78 -5.47 12.27
C SER A 175 5.22 -4.86 13.60
N LYS A 176 6.13 -5.57 14.29
CA LYS A 176 6.96 -4.96 15.34
C LYS A 176 7.82 -3.85 14.73
N LYS A 177 8.16 -2.85 15.55
CA LYS A 177 9.13 -1.82 15.18
C LYS A 177 10.52 -2.45 15.04
N THR A 178 11.29 -1.93 14.09
CA THR A 178 12.69 -2.26 13.85
C THR A 178 13.54 -1.04 14.19
N GLU A 179 14.77 -1.25 14.66
CA GLU A 179 15.66 -0.15 15.07
C GLU A 179 16.09 0.74 13.89
N ASN A 180 16.15 0.17 12.69
CA ASN A 180 16.51 0.88 11.45
C ASN A 180 15.77 0.29 10.24
N GLY A 181 15.79 1.04 9.12
CA GLY A 181 15.07 0.72 7.89
C GLY A 181 15.60 -0.49 7.13
N ARG A 182 16.81 -0.97 7.48
CA ARG A 182 17.48 -2.10 6.80
C ARG A 182 16.88 -3.45 7.15
N LYS A 183 16.15 -3.55 8.26
CA LYS A 183 15.50 -4.78 8.76
C LYS A 183 13.99 -4.81 8.49
N THR A 184 13.46 -3.84 7.75
CA THR A 184 12.00 -3.60 7.62
C THR A 184 11.42 -4.14 6.30
N VAL A 185 12.21 -4.89 5.53
CA VAL A 185 11.83 -5.47 4.22
C VAL A 185 12.00 -6.99 4.25
#